data_AF-A0A831X0V9-F1
#
_entry.id   AF-A0A831X0V9-F1
#
_cell.length_a   1.000
_cell.length_b   1.000
_cell.length_c   1.000
_cell.angle_alpha   90.00
_cell.angle_beta   90.00
_cell.angle_gamma   90.00
#
_symmetry.space_group_name_H-M   'P 1'
#
loop_
_entity.id
_entity.type
_entity.pdbx_description
1 polymer ?
#
loop_
_entity_poly.entity_id
_entity_poly.type
_entity_poly.pdbx_seq_one_letter_code
_entity_poly.pdbx_strand_id
1 'polypeptide(L)'
;MAAGEVVVESMWSPAVTALRVRGFPVRYAAPKEGYRGWHGGIMLNKQATGKVLDACYEYLNWWLSGWAGSVVARQGYYFSIPENAKKYLSQAEWEYWYEGKPASEDLLDPFGNVVVKKGEVRDGGSLEDRVCKIGIAVWNSVMDNHQYLVTKWNEFLNA
;
A
#
# COMPACT_ATOMS: atom_id res chain seq x y z
N MET A 1 -13.10 13.30 1.37
CA MET A 1 -12.55 14.19 2.41
C MET A 1 -12.19 15.61 1.95
N ALA A 2 -11.38 15.81 0.91
CA ALA A 2 -10.88 17.15 0.52
C ALA A 2 -11.98 18.19 0.20
N ALA A 3 -13.11 17.75 -0.35
CA ALA A 3 -14.26 18.60 -0.65
C ALA A 3 -15.15 18.90 0.58
N GLY A 4 -14.85 18.33 1.75
CA GLY A 4 -15.66 18.47 2.96
C GLY A 4 -16.90 17.57 3.02
N GLU A 5 -17.18 16.77 1.99
CA GLU A 5 -18.40 15.94 1.91
C GLU A 5 -18.39 14.70 2.82
N VAL A 6 -17.20 14.23 3.22
CA VAL A 6 -17.03 13.05 4.09
C VAL A 6 -15.89 13.30 5.08
N VAL A 7 -16.05 12.76 6.29
CA VAL A 7 -15.05 12.84 7.39
C VAL A 7 -14.46 11.48 7.76
N VAL A 8 -15.05 10.39 7.29
CA VAL A 8 -14.58 9.00 7.44
C VAL A 8 -14.89 8.25 6.15
N GLU A 9 -13.90 7.59 5.56
CA GLU A 9 -14.09 6.76 4.37
C GLU A 9 -12.99 5.68 4.27
N SER A 10 -13.20 4.67 3.44
CA SER A 10 -12.17 3.67 3.12
C SER A 10 -11.24 4.23 2.05
N MET A 11 -9.92 4.24 2.30
CA MET A 11 -8.95 4.86 1.40
C MET A 11 -7.72 3.99 1.17
N TRP A 12 -7.21 4.04 -0.06
CA TRP A 12 -5.89 3.53 -0.40
C TRP A 12 -4.77 4.45 0.12
N SER A 13 -3.57 3.89 0.32
CA SER A 13 -2.49 4.63 0.95
C SER A 13 -1.99 5.89 0.24
N PRO A 14 -1.83 5.87 -1.09
CA PRO A 14 -1.49 7.06 -1.86
C PRO A 14 -2.50 8.19 -1.71
N ALA A 15 -3.79 7.90 -1.53
CA ALA A 15 -4.81 8.93 -1.38
C ALA A 15 -4.70 9.63 -0.01
N VAL A 16 -4.38 8.89 1.06
CA VAL A 16 -4.10 9.46 2.39
C VAL A 16 -2.83 10.31 2.33
N THR A 17 -1.77 9.80 1.71
CA THR A 17 -0.53 10.52 1.47
C THR A 17 -0.76 11.85 0.73
N ALA A 18 -1.55 11.82 -0.35
CA ALA A 18 -1.88 13.03 -1.11
C ALA A 18 -2.66 14.07 -0.28
N LEU A 19 -3.56 13.63 0.61
CA LEU A 19 -4.25 14.52 1.54
C LEU A 19 -3.29 15.13 2.57
N ARG A 20 -2.37 14.33 3.13
CA ARG A 20 -1.35 14.80 4.08
C ARG A 20 -0.41 15.84 3.46
N VAL A 21 0.09 15.59 2.25
CA VAL A 21 0.94 16.55 1.50
C VAL A 21 0.21 17.88 1.28
N ARG A 22 -1.11 17.84 1.08
CA ARG A 22 -1.98 19.01 0.96
C ARG A 22 -2.36 19.65 2.31
N GLY A 23 -1.83 19.16 3.43
CA GLY A 23 -2.05 19.70 4.76
C GLY A 23 -3.38 19.29 5.42
N PHE A 24 -4.12 18.32 4.85
CA PHE A 24 -5.33 17.81 5.49
C PHE A 24 -4.97 16.89 6.66
N PRO A 25 -5.59 17.06 7.85
CA PRO A 25 -5.27 16.28 9.05
C PRO A 25 -5.91 14.89 9.00
N VAL A 26 -5.40 14.02 8.14
CA VAL A 26 -5.92 12.65 7.96
C VAL A 26 -5.03 11.60 8.64
N ARG A 27 -5.67 10.63 9.27
CA ARG A 27 -5.01 9.50 9.97
C ARG A 27 -5.69 8.18 9.62
N TYR A 28 -4.94 7.09 9.74
CA TYR A 28 -5.54 5.77 9.68
C TYR A 28 -6.20 5.41 11.00
N ALA A 29 -7.36 4.76 10.91
CA ALA A 29 -7.84 3.95 12.02
C ALA A 29 -7.08 2.61 12.01
N ALA A 30 -6.70 2.13 13.20
CA ALA A 30 -6.25 0.77 13.43
C ALA A 30 -7.27 0.08 14.37
N PRO A 31 -8.39 -0.44 13.84
CA PRO A 31 -9.43 -1.06 14.65
C PRO A 31 -8.88 -2.27 15.41
N LYS A 32 -9.28 -2.44 16.67
CA LYS A 32 -8.82 -3.55 17.52
C LYS A 32 -9.35 -4.91 17.04
N GLU A 33 -10.45 -4.90 16.30
CA GLU A 33 -11.08 -6.06 15.66
C GLU A 33 -10.32 -6.52 14.41
N GLY A 34 -9.33 -5.74 13.97
CA GLY A 34 -8.64 -5.92 12.70
C GLY A 34 -9.38 -5.30 11.53
N TYR A 35 -8.78 -5.46 10.35
CA TYR A 35 -9.23 -4.79 9.14
C TYR A 35 -9.05 -5.67 7.90
N ARG A 36 -9.68 -5.25 6.80
CA ARG A 36 -9.56 -5.94 5.51
C ARG A 36 -8.17 -5.71 4.92
N GLY A 37 -7.47 -6.81 4.66
CA GLY A 37 -6.19 -6.82 3.95
C GLY A 37 -6.35 -6.95 2.44
N TRP A 38 -5.44 -6.36 1.70
CA TRP A 38 -5.33 -6.52 0.25
C TRP A 38 -3.88 -6.86 -0.10
N HIS A 39 -3.69 -7.73 -1.09
CA HIS A 39 -2.38 -7.99 -1.67
C HIS A 39 -2.50 -7.92 -3.20
N GLY A 40 -1.53 -7.23 -3.82
CA GLY A 40 -1.33 -7.28 -5.26
C GLY A 40 -0.36 -8.39 -5.62
N GLY A 41 -0.49 -8.94 -6.82
CA GLY A 41 0.46 -9.89 -7.39
C GLY A 41 0.68 -9.62 -8.86
N ILE A 42 1.81 -10.07 -9.38
CA ILE A 42 2.07 -10.09 -10.81
C ILE A 42 1.94 -11.54 -11.26
N MET A 43 1.12 -11.78 -12.28
CA MET A 43 0.91 -13.11 -12.86
C MET A 43 1.32 -13.09 -14.33
N LEU A 44 1.88 -14.21 -14.79
CA LEU A 44 2.20 -14.40 -16.20
C LEU A 44 1.01 -14.99 -16.94
N ASN A 45 0.73 -14.47 -18.13
CA ASN A 45 -0.26 -15.08 -19.00
C ASN A 45 0.27 -16.44 -19.48
N LYS A 46 -0.55 -17.50 -19.35
CA LYS A 46 -0.20 -18.86 -19.79
C LYS A 46 0.20 -18.97 -21.26
N GLN A 47 -0.26 -18.03 -22.10
CA GLN A 47 0.04 -17.99 -23.54
C GLN A 47 1.34 -17.23 -23.87
N ALA A 48 1.95 -16.55 -22.90
CA ALA A 48 3.21 -15.83 -23.13
C ALA A 48 4.33 -16.83 -23.45
N THR A 49 4.97 -16.64 -24.59
CA THR A 49 6.04 -17.52 -25.09
C THR A 49 7.14 -16.72 -25.78
N GLY A 50 8.31 -17.34 -25.97
CA GLY A 50 9.47 -16.71 -26.60
C GLY A 50 9.87 -15.39 -25.93
N LYS A 51 10.25 -14.40 -26.75
CA LYS A 51 10.76 -13.10 -26.28
C LYS A 51 9.81 -12.34 -25.34
N VAL A 52 8.50 -12.56 -25.48
CA VAL A 52 7.50 -11.93 -24.58
C VAL A 52 7.62 -12.51 -23.18
N LEU A 53 7.75 -13.83 -23.06
CA LEU A 53 7.91 -14.50 -21.78
C LEU A 53 9.23 -14.09 -21.11
N ASP A 54 10.31 -14.00 -21.88
CA ASP A 54 11.61 -13.55 -21.38
C ASP A 54 11.52 -12.13 -20.81
N ALA A 55 10.90 -11.20 -21.54
CA ALA A 55 10.68 -9.83 -21.07
C ALA A 55 9.80 -9.77 -19.81
N CYS A 56 8.79 -10.64 -19.69
CA CYS A 56 8.00 -10.75 -18.48
C CYS A 56 8.84 -11.19 -17.26
N TYR A 57 9.77 -12.14 -17.45
CA TYR A 57 10.67 -12.57 -16.38
C TYR A 57 11.69 -11.50 -16.02
N GLU A 58 12.26 -10.78 -17.00
CA GLU A 58 13.13 -9.64 -16.74
C GLU A 58 12.41 -8.57 -15.91
N TYR A 59 11.15 -8.26 -16.26
CA TYR A 59 10.33 -7.32 -15.51
C TYR A 59 10.03 -7.80 -14.08
N LEU A 60 9.70 -9.08 -13.89
CA LEU A 60 9.51 -9.67 -12.57
C LEU A 60 10.79 -9.59 -11.73
N ASN A 61 11.94 -9.94 -12.31
CA ASN A 61 13.24 -9.87 -11.65
C ASN A 61 13.57 -8.44 -11.24
N TRP A 62 13.31 -7.46 -12.10
CA TRP A 62 13.47 -6.05 -11.77
C TRP A 62 12.56 -5.63 -10.61
N TRP A 63 11.29 -6.02 -10.62
CA TRP A 63 10.36 -5.72 -9.51
C TRP A 63 10.84 -6.31 -8.18
N LEU A 64 11.31 -7.56 -8.20
CA LEU A 64 11.78 -8.29 -7.03
C LEU A 64 13.19 -7.87 -6.58
N SER A 65 13.93 -7.11 -7.40
CA SER A 65 15.30 -6.65 -7.09
C SER A 65 15.38 -5.71 -5.89
N GLY A 66 14.28 -5.05 -5.53
CA GLY A 66 14.13 -4.25 -4.32
C GLY A 66 13.82 -2.77 -4.53
N TRP A 67 14.30 -2.15 -5.61
CA TRP A 67 14.07 -0.71 -5.83
C TRP A 67 12.58 -0.37 -5.90
N ALA A 68 11.82 -1.11 -6.72
CA ALA A 68 10.37 -0.96 -6.82
C ALA A 68 9.67 -1.16 -5.46
N GLY A 69 10.15 -2.14 -4.67
CA GLY A 69 9.71 -2.38 -3.30
C GLY A 69 9.90 -1.17 -2.37
N SER A 70 11.03 -0.45 -2.48
CA SER A 70 11.27 0.77 -1.69
C SER A 70 10.37 1.95 -2.12
N VAL A 71 10.10 2.08 -3.42
CA VAL A 71 9.20 3.10 -3.96
C VAL A 71 7.78 2.90 -3.41
N VAL A 72 7.26 1.68 -3.41
CA VAL A 72 5.94 1.41 -2.84
C VAL A 72 5.91 1.55 -1.31
N ALA A 73 7.02 1.25 -0.62
CA ALA A 73 7.13 1.46 0.82
C ALA A 73 6.98 2.93 1.23
N ARG A 74 7.60 3.85 0.49
CA ARG A 74 7.43 5.31 0.67
C ARG A 74 6.01 5.82 0.42
N GLN A 75 5.18 5.03 -0.26
CA GLN A 75 3.76 5.30 -0.45
C GLN A 75 2.88 4.68 0.64
N GLY A 76 3.48 4.03 1.64
CA GLY A 76 2.80 3.39 2.76
C GLY A 76 2.41 1.92 2.55
N TYR A 77 2.80 1.32 1.42
CA TYR A 77 2.58 -0.10 1.14
C TYR A 77 3.73 -0.99 1.64
N TYR A 78 3.54 -2.30 1.53
CA TYR A 78 4.54 -3.28 1.91
C TYR A 78 4.86 -4.21 0.76
N PHE A 79 6.15 -4.50 0.60
CA PHE A 79 6.63 -5.39 -0.44
C PHE A 79 6.83 -6.81 0.07
N SER A 80 6.59 -7.79 -0.80
CA SER A 80 6.63 -9.23 -0.46
C SER A 80 8.01 -9.73 -0.06
N ILE A 81 9.08 -9.02 -0.45
CA ILE A 81 10.46 -9.32 -0.04
C ILE A 81 11.04 -8.07 0.64
N PRO A 82 10.70 -7.81 1.91
CA PRO A 82 11.17 -6.63 2.65
C PRO A 82 12.69 -6.48 2.63
N GLU A 83 13.44 -7.58 2.72
CA GLU A 83 14.91 -7.57 2.72
C GLU A 83 15.53 -6.97 1.45
N ASN A 84 14.89 -7.16 0.29
CA ASN A 84 15.35 -6.53 -0.94
C ASN A 84 15.00 -5.04 -0.98
N ALA A 85 13.80 -4.67 -0.52
CA ALA A 85 13.40 -3.27 -0.43
C ALA A 85 14.27 -2.49 0.57
N LYS A 86 14.64 -3.11 1.70
CA LYS A 86 15.49 -2.53 2.75
C LYS A 86 16.80 -1.97 2.23
N LYS A 87 17.40 -2.62 1.24
CA LYS A 87 18.67 -2.18 0.60
C LYS A 87 18.58 -0.79 -0.05
N TYR A 88 17.37 -0.34 -0.36
CA TYR A 88 17.09 0.94 -1.03
C TYR A 88 16.33 1.92 -0.14
N LEU A 89 16.11 1.58 1.13
CA LEU A 89 15.50 2.45 2.13
C LEU A 89 16.59 3.02 3.04
N SER A 90 16.44 4.29 3.43
CA SER A 90 17.24 4.84 4.52
C SER A 90 16.89 4.13 5.83
N GLN A 91 17.77 4.25 6.83
CA GLN A 91 17.47 3.71 8.16
C GLN A 91 16.19 4.35 8.74
N ALA A 92 16.02 5.66 8.59
CA ALA A 92 14.84 6.37 9.07
C ALA A 92 13.55 5.87 8.39
N GLU A 93 13.61 5.63 7.08
CA GLU A 93 12.49 5.05 6.33
C GLU A 93 12.17 3.64 6.83
N TRP A 94 13.17 2.77 6.99
CA TRP A 94 12.96 1.40 7.46
C TRP A 94 12.35 1.36 8.87
N GLU A 95 12.92 2.12 9.79
CA GLU A 95 12.49 2.21 11.19
C GLU A 95 11.04 2.69 11.29
N TYR A 96 10.64 3.67 10.48
CA TYR A 96 9.25 4.15 10.46
C TYR A 96 8.28 3.19 9.76
N TRP A 97 8.55 2.83 8.49
CA TRP A 97 7.60 2.09 7.67
C TRP A 97 7.43 0.64 8.16
N TYR A 98 8.52 -0.02 8.55
CA TYR A 98 8.56 -1.45 8.89
C TYR A 98 8.61 -1.71 10.39
N GLU A 99 9.41 -0.97 11.15
CA GLU A 99 9.54 -1.19 12.61
C GLU A 99 8.54 -0.37 13.44
N GLY A 100 7.81 0.57 12.81
CA GLY A 100 6.78 1.37 13.47
C GLY A 100 7.35 2.37 14.50
N LYS A 101 8.64 2.66 14.44
CA LYS A 101 9.30 3.65 15.32
C LYS A 101 8.90 5.08 14.92
N PRO A 102 9.02 6.05 15.85
CA PRO A 102 8.87 7.46 15.50
C PRO A 102 9.85 7.87 14.40
N ALA A 103 9.40 8.70 13.45
CA ALA A 103 10.26 9.19 12.38
C ALA A 103 11.41 10.04 12.95
N SER A 104 12.65 9.66 12.68
CA SER A 104 13.85 10.38 13.16
C SER A 104 14.11 11.68 12.40
N GLU A 105 13.59 11.77 11.18
CA GLU A 105 13.64 12.91 10.26
C GLU A 105 12.34 13.01 9.45
N ASP A 106 12.20 14.07 8.66
CA ASP A 106 11.09 14.20 7.72
C ASP A 106 11.25 13.16 6.59
N LEU A 107 10.24 12.33 6.36
CA LEU A 107 10.26 11.30 5.32
C LEU A 107 9.51 11.77 4.08
N LEU A 108 10.05 11.42 2.92
CA LEU A 108 9.54 11.84 1.62
C LEU A 108 8.75 10.73 0.93
N ASP A 109 7.77 11.13 0.10
CA ASP A 109 7.21 10.24 -0.91
C ASP A 109 8.21 10.02 -2.07
N PRO A 110 7.92 9.10 -3.01
CA PRO A 110 8.75 8.93 -4.20
C PRO A 110 8.88 10.16 -5.10
N PHE A 111 8.10 11.21 -4.88
CA PHE A 111 8.07 12.44 -5.67
C PHE A 111 8.80 13.61 -4.98
N GLY A 112 9.34 13.39 -3.78
CA GLY A 112 10.10 14.38 -3.00
C GLY A 112 9.27 15.25 -2.06
N ASN A 113 7.98 14.95 -1.86
CA ASN A 113 7.14 15.69 -0.90
C ASN A 113 7.25 15.10 0.50
N VAL A 114 7.24 15.94 1.52
CA VAL A 114 7.21 15.47 2.92
C VAL A 114 5.84 14.86 3.23
N VAL A 115 5.83 13.60 3.65
CA VAL A 115 4.62 12.82 3.96
C VAL A 115 4.48 12.44 5.41
N VAL A 116 5.60 12.41 6.13
CA VAL A 116 5.70 12.09 7.54
C VAL A 116 6.68 13.09 8.12
N LYS A 117 6.26 13.86 9.12
CA LYS A 117 7.17 14.76 9.82
C LYS A 117 7.95 14.02 10.89
N LYS A 118 9.13 14.54 11.21
CA LYS A 118 9.93 14.08 12.34
C LYS A 118 9.07 13.97 13.62
N GLY A 119 9.20 12.85 14.31
CA GLY A 119 8.49 12.54 15.55
C GLY A 119 7.12 11.89 15.35
N GLU A 120 6.57 11.87 14.14
CA GLU A 120 5.32 11.16 13.88
C GLU A 120 5.51 9.64 14.06
N VAL A 121 4.48 8.99 14.59
CA VAL A 121 4.44 7.54 14.79
C VAL A 121 3.46 6.94 13.78
N ARG A 122 3.85 5.80 13.20
CA ARG A 122 3.03 5.12 12.22
C ARG A 122 1.75 4.57 12.84
N ASP A 123 0.61 4.94 12.26
CA ASP A 123 -0.69 4.40 12.66
C ASP A 123 -0.68 2.86 12.58
N GLY A 124 -1.14 2.19 13.64
CA GLY A 124 -1.18 0.72 13.71
C GLY A 124 0.15 0.02 14.00
N GLY A 125 1.25 0.77 14.20
CA GLY A 125 2.53 0.23 14.64
C GLY A 125 3.39 -0.36 13.52
N SER A 126 4.21 -1.35 13.89
CA SER A 126 5.14 -2.02 12.98
C SER A 126 4.42 -2.83 11.90
N LEU A 127 5.14 -3.28 10.88
CA LEU A 127 4.61 -4.23 9.89
C LEU A 127 4.04 -5.48 10.59
N GLU A 128 4.74 -6.00 11.59
CA GLU A 128 4.30 -7.17 12.35
C GLU A 128 3.01 -6.87 13.13
N ASP A 129 2.90 -5.71 13.77
CA ASP A 129 1.68 -5.34 14.50
C ASP A 129 0.50 -5.20 13.55
N ARG A 130 0.74 -4.59 12.39
CA ARG A 130 -0.25 -4.35 11.34
C ARG A 130 -0.71 -5.63 10.66
N VAL A 131 0.17 -6.61 10.44
CA VAL A 131 -0.19 -7.85 9.74
C VAL A 131 -0.66 -8.93 10.72
N CYS A 132 -0.02 -9.05 11.88
CA CYS A 132 -0.17 -10.20 12.77
C CYS A 132 -0.94 -9.91 14.08
N LYS A 133 -0.74 -8.76 14.75
CA LYS A 133 -1.28 -8.53 16.11
C LYS A 133 -2.61 -7.80 16.15
N ILE A 134 -2.69 -6.63 15.52
CA ILE A 134 -3.95 -5.92 15.28
C ILE A 134 -4.65 -6.51 14.04
N GLY A 135 -3.92 -7.30 13.25
CA GLY A 135 -3.92 -7.25 11.80
C GLY A 135 -5.10 -7.81 11.01
N ILE A 136 -4.75 -8.35 9.84
CA ILE A 136 -5.72 -8.61 8.76
C ILE A 136 -6.73 -9.66 9.21
N ALA A 137 -7.94 -9.21 9.56
CA ALA A 137 -9.02 -10.09 10.01
C ALA A 137 -9.65 -10.84 8.84
N VAL A 138 -9.73 -10.17 7.68
CA VAL A 138 -10.24 -10.76 6.45
C VAL A 138 -9.34 -10.36 5.29
N TRP A 139 -8.99 -11.34 4.45
CA TRP A 139 -8.39 -11.04 3.15
C TRP A 139 -9.47 -10.63 2.17
N ASN A 140 -9.14 -9.71 1.27
CA ASN A 140 -10.04 -9.32 0.20
C ASN A 140 -10.40 -10.56 -0.64
N SER A 141 -11.65 -10.97 -0.54
CA SER A 141 -12.24 -12.07 -1.31
C SER A 141 -13.27 -11.51 -2.30
N VAL A 142 -13.40 -12.21 -3.42
CA VAL A 142 -14.50 -11.97 -4.36
C VAL A 142 -15.44 -13.17 -4.27
N MET A 143 -16.73 -12.89 -4.35
CA MET A 143 -17.76 -13.93 -4.45
C MET A 143 -17.75 -14.56 -5.85
N ASP A 144 -18.24 -15.79 -5.98
CA ASP A 144 -18.28 -16.51 -7.27
C ASP A 144 -19.00 -15.71 -8.36
N ASN A 145 -20.06 -14.98 -7.98
CA ASN A 145 -20.85 -14.15 -8.90
C ASN A 145 -20.36 -12.70 -9.00
N HIS A 146 -19.12 -12.40 -8.59
CA HIS A 146 -18.59 -11.03 -8.55
C HIS A 146 -18.72 -10.32 -9.90
N GLN A 147 -18.35 -10.99 -11.00
CA GLN A 147 -18.43 -10.41 -12.34
C GLN A 147 -19.87 -10.03 -12.72
N TYR A 148 -20.83 -10.90 -12.39
CA TYR A 148 -22.24 -10.63 -12.64
C TYR A 148 -22.74 -9.41 -11.85
N LEU A 149 -22.42 -9.34 -10.55
CA LEU A 149 -22.82 -8.21 -9.71
C LEU A 149 -22.20 -6.89 -10.16
N VAL A 150 -20.92 -6.88 -10.54
CA VAL A 150 -20.25 -5.67 -11.05
C VAL A 150 -20.97 -5.18 -12.31
N THR A 151 -21.32 -6.08 -13.22
CA THR A 151 -22.11 -5.72 -14.42
C THR A 151 -23.46 -5.12 -14.04
N LYS A 152 -24.23 -5.76 -13.14
CA LYS A 152 -25.55 -5.24 -12.70
C LYS A 152 -25.48 -3.92 -11.95
N TRP A 153 -24.43 -3.72 -11.15
CA TRP A 153 -24.20 -2.45 -10.48
C TRP A 153 -23.92 -1.32 -11.49
N ASN A 154 -23.10 -1.60 -12.50
CA ASN A 154 -22.83 -0.63 -13.57
C ASN A 154 -24.07 -0.34 -14.41
N GLU A 155 -24.91 -1.34 -14.71
CA GLU A 155 -26.21 -1.11 -15.36
C GLU A 155 -27.09 -0.15 -14.53
N PHE A 156 -27.17 -0.36 -13.21
CA PHE A 156 -27.94 0.49 -12.30
C PHE A 156 -27.43 1.94 -12.25
N LEU A 157 -26.11 2.15 -12.17
CA LEU A 157 -25.52 3.49 -12.10
C LEU A 157 -25.67 4.30 -13.39
N ASN A 158 -25.86 3.63 -14.53
CA ASN A 158 -26.00 4.26 -15.85
C ASN A 158 -27.46 4.37 -16.32
N ALA A 159 -28.43 3.97 -15.49
CA ALA A 159 -29.86 4.10 -15.76
C ALA A 159 -30.40 5.44 -15.24
#